data_AF-A0A2A5RWU3-F1
#
_entry.id   AF-A0A2A5RWU3-F1
#
_cell.length_a   1.000
_cell.length_b   1.000
_cell.length_c   1.000
_cell.angle_alpha   90.00
_cell.angle_beta   90.00
_cell.angle_gamma   90.00
#
_symmetry.space_group_name_H-M   'P 1'
#
loop_
_entity.id
_entity.type
_entity.pdbx_description
1 polymer ?
#
loop_
_entity_poly.entity_id
_entity_poly.type
_entity_poly.pdbx_seq_one_letter_code
_entity_poly.pdbx_strand_id
1 'polypeptide(L)'
;MKNIALLFVGILSFIGLSACGTENHAKRDSSASSTPKTEQKANSSSSSAKAGQQVSSSSTTTPSSSDNSQSQTQEQTTTSPLSGYSDEQIEYARVTETLLHYYGYNFQPVSITAQKNGKNHPVFPFDGSMVVREESVTLTFSSDNTMAGTTIVTYSSNHNGSINFYKNPNHYQDEHYLTDPVFVKTESERLLDRMVTINIPLSFDEQAAQIISKIQLK
;
A
#
# COMPACT_ATOMS: atom_id res chain seq x y z
N MET A 1 -37.10 17.84 -49.42
CA MET A 1 -36.31 19.01 -49.85
C MET A 1 -35.84 19.78 -48.64
N LYS A 2 -34.53 19.73 -48.35
CA LYS A 2 -33.61 20.80 -47.91
C LYS A 2 -32.52 20.20 -47.03
N ASN A 3 -31.36 20.06 -47.65
CA ASN A 3 -30.10 19.72 -47.03
C ASN A 3 -29.54 21.01 -46.42
N ILE A 4 -29.11 21.00 -45.17
CA ILE A 4 -28.35 22.10 -44.58
C ILE A 4 -26.96 21.57 -44.27
N ALA A 5 -26.03 21.89 -45.16
CA ALA A 5 -24.60 21.83 -44.93
C ALA A 5 -24.19 23.07 -44.14
N LEU A 6 -23.51 22.90 -43.01
CA LEU A 6 -22.86 23.98 -42.28
C LEU A 6 -21.34 23.78 -42.38
N LEU A 7 -20.76 24.56 -43.28
CA LEU A 7 -19.35 24.84 -43.43
C LEU A 7 -18.87 25.68 -42.24
N PHE A 8 -17.94 25.15 -41.44
CA PHE A 8 -17.12 25.98 -40.55
C PHE A 8 -15.76 26.21 -41.20
N VAL A 9 -15.61 27.39 -41.79
CA VAL A 9 -14.35 27.96 -42.25
C VAL A 9 -13.68 28.62 -41.04
N GLY A 10 -12.38 28.35 -40.89
CA GLY A 10 -11.67 28.51 -39.63
C GLY A 10 -11.16 29.90 -39.28
N ILE A 11 -10.48 29.96 -38.13
CA ILE A 11 -9.55 31.02 -37.76
C ILE A 11 -8.29 30.35 -37.22
N LEU A 12 -7.27 30.33 -38.06
CA LEU A 12 -5.87 30.08 -37.72
C LEU A 12 -5.38 31.33 -36.98
N SER A 13 -5.07 31.22 -35.68
CA SER A 13 -4.34 32.27 -34.97
C SER A 13 -2.98 31.73 -34.54
N PHE A 14 -1.99 32.03 -35.38
CA PHE A 14 -0.57 31.89 -35.07
C PHE A 14 -0.18 33.04 -34.13
N ILE A 15 0.22 32.73 -32.90
CA ILE A 15 1.02 33.63 -32.07
C ILE A 15 2.43 33.05 -32.03
N GLY A 16 3.32 33.66 -32.79
CA GLY A 16 4.75 33.41 -32.75
C GLY A 16 5.42 34.22 -31.63
N LEU A 17 6.27 33.55 -30.85
CA LEU A 17 7.29 34.17 -30.01
C LEU A 17 8.66 33.59 -30.44
N SER A 18 9.34 34.34 -31.31
CA SER A 18 10.80 34.36 -31.49
C SER A 18 11.34 35.53 -30.64
N ALA A 19 12.57 35.63 -30.13
CA ALA A 19 13.74 34.78 -30.08
C ALA A 19 14.79 35.44 -29.13
N CYS A 20 15.74 34.62 -28.67
CA CYS A 20 17.17 34.85 -28.41
C CYS A 20 17.75 35.87 -27.40
N GLY A 21 18.67 35.32 -26.59
CA GLY A 21 20.00 35.85 -26.28
C GLY A 21 20.27 35.94 -24.76
N THR A 22 21.35 35.44 -24.17
CA THR A 22 22.63 34.85 -24.59
C THR A 22 23.30 34.26 -23.34
N GLU A 23 24.01 33.14 -23.47
CA GLU A 23 24.96 32.64 -22.48
C GLU A 23 26.23 33.51 -22.40
N ASN A 24 26.90 33.58 -21.25
CA ASN A 24 28.36 33.39 -21.11
C ASN A 24 28.88 33.48 -19.65
N HIS A 25 29.45 32.36 -19.20
CA HIS A 25 30.71 32.15 -18.47
C HIS A 25 31.26 33.14 -17.43
N ALA A 26 31.55 32.62 -16.22
CA ALA A 26 32.91 32.62 -15.65
C ALA A 26 33.09 31.55 -14.54
N LYS A 27 34.11 30.70 -14.72
CA LYS A 27 34.72 29.80 -13.73
C LYS A 27 35.77 30.54 -12.87
N ARG A 28 36.00 30.05 -11.64
CA ARG A 28 37.31 29.66 -11.03
C ARG A 28 37.09 29.51 -9.50
N ASP A 29 37.19 28.33 -8.90
CA ASP A 29 38.36 27.48 -8.58
C ASP A 29 39.17 27.90 -7.35
N SER A 30 39.43 26.87 -6.52
CA SER A 30 40.55 26.68 -5.58
C SER A 30 40.45 27.34 -4.21
N SER A 31 40.95 26.78 -3.11
CA SER A 31 41.52 25.47 -2.75
C SER A 31 42.05 25.63 -1.31
N ALA A 32 41.90 24.56 -0.52
CA ALA A 32 42.79 24.11 0.54
C ALA A 32 42.98 24.90 1.86
N SER A 33 42.66 24.15 2.92
CA SER A 33 43.56 23.78 4.03
C SER A 33 43.82 24.80 5.13
N SER A 34 43.35 24.48 6.35
CA SER A 34 44.26 24.04 7.44
C SER A 34 43.49 23.60 8.69
N THR A 35 43.57 22.30 9.02
CA THR A 35 43.69 21.80 10.41
C THR A 35 45.12 22.09 10.90
N PRO A 36 45.42 22.21 12.23
CA PRO A 36 45.14 21.14 13.20
C PRO A 36 44.98 21.50 14.71
N LYS A 37 44.56 20.46 15.49
CA LYS A 37 44.95 20.12 16.88
C LYS A 37 44.47 21.02 18.04
N THR A 38 44.09 20.60 19.24
CA THR A 38 43.91 19.33 20.00
C THR A 38 43.18 19.75 21.29
N GLU A 39 42.35 18.91 21.92
CA GLU A 39 42.50 18.53 23.34
C GLU A 39 41.44 17.52 23.83
N GLN A 40 41.96 16.49 24.49
CA GLN A 40 41.28 15.40 25.18
C GLN A 40 40.54 15.90 26.42
N LYS A 41 39.45 15.23 26.80
CA LYS A 41 39.36 14.65 28.14
C LYS A 41 38.37 13.49 28.20
N ALA A 42 38.90 12.33 28.56
CA ALA A 42 38.14 11.15 28.97
C ALA A 42 37.55 11.34 30.38
N ASN A 43 36.43 10.70 30.67
CA ASN A 43 36.23 10.12 32.00
C ASN A 43 35.36 8.87 31.92
N SER A 44 35.99 7.74 32.26
CA SER A 44 35.39 6.45 32.55
C SER A 44 34.81 6.46 33.98
N SER A 45 33.73 5.74 34.23
CA SER A 45 33.64 4.81 35.39
C SER A 45 32.33 4.02 35.42
N SER A 46 32.50 2.85 36.01
CA SER A 46 31.74 1.61 36.01
C SER A 46 30.79 1.43 37.20
N SER A 47 30.07 0.28 37.14
CA SER A 47 29.64 -0.60 38.26
C SER A 47 28.26 -0.31 38.88
N SER A 48 27.46 -1.25 39.38
CA SER A 48 27.28 -2.71 39.22
C SER A 48 26.08 -3.13 40.11
N ALA A 49 25.30 -4.12 39.67
CA ALA A 49 24.41 -5.08 40.35
C ALA A 49 23.91 -4.87 41.81
N LYS A 50 22.64 -5.20 42.06
CA LYS A 50 22.27 -6.25 43.05
C LYS A 50 20.84 -6.79 42.89
N ALA A 51 20.74 -8.13 42.86
CA ALA A 51 19.54 -8.93 43.06
C ALA A 51 19.31 -9.20 44.57
N GLY A 52 18.06 -9.47 44.97
CA GLY A 52 17.68 -9.87 46.33
C GLY A 52 16.36 -10.65 46.36
N GLN A 53 16.39 -11.76 47.07
CA GLN A 53 15.42 -12.87 47.17
C GLN A 53 14.19 -12.62 48.06
N GLN A 54 13.06 -13.19 47.63
CA GLN A 54 12.18 -14.17 48.32
C GLN A 54 12.12 -14.20 49.87
N VAL A 55 10.90 -14.05 50.44
CA VAL A 55 10.43 -14.79 51.64
C VAL A 55 8.89 -14.99 51.58
N SER A 56 8.46 -16.23 51.85
CA SER A 56 7.09 -16.71 52.00
C SER A 56 6.47 -16.39 53.37
N SER A 57 5.14 -16.29 53.46
CA SER A 57 4.41 -16.73 54.66
C SER A 57 2.91 -16.94 54.39
N SER A 58 2.45 -18.13 54.76
CA SER A 58 1.12 -18.71 54.65
C SER A 58 0.18 -18.34 55.80
N SER A 59 -1.06 -18.87 55.73
CA SER A 59 -2.13 -18.97 56.75
C SER A 59 -3.21 -17.87 56.62
N THR A 60 -4.52 -18.09 56.68
CA THR A 60 -5.35 -19.19 57.20
C THR A 60 -6.73 -19.16 56.52
N THR A 61 -7.33 -20.34 56.32
CA THR A 61 -8.73 -20.58 55.95
C THR A 61 -9.73 -20.17 57.03
N THR A 62 -10.83 -19.51 56.65
CA THR A 62 -12.16 -19.73 57.28
C THR A 62 -13.28 -19.40 56.27
N PRO A 63 -14.38 -20.17 56.27
CA PRO A 63 -15.40 -20.13 55.23
C PRO A 63 -16.53 -19.16 55.60
N SER A 64 -16.96 -18.34 54.63
CA SER A 64 -18.25 -17.66 54.70
C SER A 64 -19.04 -18.02 53.46
N SER A 65 -20.09 -18.80 53.67
CA SER A 65 -21.17 -19.03 52.72
C SER A 65 -21.78 -17.70 52.31
N SER A 66 -21.97 -17.49 51.02
CA SER A 66 -22.91 -16.52 50.47
C SER A 66 -23.46 -17.07 49.18
N ASP A 67 -24.78 -17.22 49.19
CA ASP A 67 -25.63 -17.67 48.11
C ASP A 67 -25.45 -16.89 46.81
N ASN A 68 -25.76 -17.60 45.71
CA ASN A 68 -26.29 -17.09 44.45
C ASN A 68 -25.58 -15.90 43.81
N SER A 69 -24.83 -16.20 42.76
CA SER A 69 -25.34 -16.03 41.39
C SER A 69 -24.37 -16.71 40.44
N GLN A 70 -24.75 -17.85 39.87
CA GLN A 70 -24.18 -18.25 38.59
C GLN A 70 -24.61 -17.19 37.58
N SER A 71 -23.79 -16.15 37.41
CA SER A 71 -23.74 -15.44 36.15
C SER A 71 -23.36 -16.48 35.11
N GLN A 72 -24.37 -17.06 34.47
CA GLN A 72 -24.21 -17.55 33.12
C GLN A 72 -23.73 -16.34 32.32
N THR A 73 -22.42 -16.20 32.18
CA THR A 73 -21.86 -15.51 31.04
C THR A 73 -22.39 -16.29 29.86
N GLN A 74 -23.51 -15.83 29.28
CA GLN A 74 -23.84 -16.14 27.92
C GLN A 74 -22.62 -15.69 27.14
N GLU A 75 -21.77 -16.64 26.76
CA GLU A 75 -20.89 -16.48 25.62
C GLU A 75 -21.83 -16.20 24.45
N GLN A 76 -22.13 -14.92 24.26
CA GLN A 76 -22.70 -14.43 23.05
C GLN A 76 -21.60 -14.66 22.03
N THR A 77 -21.62 -15.83 21.40
CA THR A 77 -20.82 -16.13 20.21
C THR A 77 -21.30 -15.15 19.16
N THR A 78 -20.77 -13.92 19.19
CA THR A 78 -20.91 -12.97 18.11
C THR A 78 -20.16 -13.59 16.94
N THR A 79 -20.90 -14.32 16.11
CA THR A 79 -20.39 -14.84 14.85
C THR A 79 -19.82 -13.66 14.07
N SER A 80 -18.56 -13.77 13.61
CA SER A 80 -17.92 -12.73 12.81
C SER A 80 -18.86 -12.27 11.69
N PRO A 81 -18.94 -10.96 11.36
CA PRO A 81 -19.77 -10.47 10.25
C PRO A 81 -19.35 -11.07 8.89
N LEU A 82 -18.16 -11.69 8.84
CA LEU A 82 -17.60 -12.37 7.68
C LEU A 82 -17.87 -13.88 7.66
N SER A 83 -18.67 -14.39 8.60
CA SER A 83 -19.02 -15.82 8.67
C SER A 83 -19.75 -16.26 7.41
N GLY A 84 -19.33 -17.39 6.83
CA GLY A 84 -19.94 -17.97 5.63
C GLY A 84 -19.29 -17.56 4.31
N TYR A 85 -18.33 -16.62 4.33
CA TYR A 85 -17.48 -16.33 3.17
C TYR A 85 -16.24 -17.21 3.16
N SER A 86 -15.66 -17.41 1.99
CA SER A 86 -14.37 -18.10 1.84
C SER A 86 -13.21 -17.25 2.36
N ASP A 87 -12.12 -17.90 2.75
CA ASP A 87 -10.90 -17.23 3.22
C ASP A 87 -10.37 -16.20 2.21
N GLU A 88 -10.47 -16.50 0.91
CA GLU A 88 -10.04 -15.61 -0.17
C GLU A 88 -10.92 -14.36 -0.26
N GLN A 89 -12.25 -14.52 -0.19
CA GLN A 89 -13.16 -13.38 -0.16
C GLN A 89 -12.91 -12.50 1.06
N ILE A 90 -12.67 -13.12 2.22
CA ILE A 90 -12.35 -12.44 3.47
C ILE A 90 -11.04 -11.66 3.35
N GLU A 91 -9.99 -12.29 2.83
CA GLU A 91 -8.70 -11.65 2.61
C GLU A 91 -8.85 -10.45 1.67
N TYR A 92 -9.51 -10.64 0.53
CA TYR A 92 -9.63 -9.59 -0.50
C TYR A 92 -10.47 -8.41 0.00
N ALA A 93 -11.52 -8.68 0.77
CA ALA A 93 -12.32 -7.62 1.40
C ALA A 93 -11.48 -6.83 2.43
N ARG A 94 -10.79 -7.52 3.33
CA ARG A 94 -9.95 -6.86 4.35
C ARG A 94 -8.80 -6.08 3.74
N VAL A 95 -8.13 -6.63 2.72
CA VAL A 95 -7.07 -5.92 2.00
C VAL A 95 -7.62 -4.69 1.31
N THR A 96 -8.78 -4.79 0.65
CA THR A 96 -9.42 -3.65 -0.01
C THR A 96 -9.71 -2.53 0.98
N GLU A 97 -10.35 -2.82 2.12
CA GLU A 97 -10.61 -1.82 3.16
C GLU A 97 -9.30 -1.21 3.71
N THR A 98 -8.30 -2.06 3.98
CA THR A 98 -6.99 -1.58 4.45
C THR A 98 -6.37 -0.60 3.45
N LEU A 99 -6.48 -0.88 2.14
CA LEU A 99 -5.98 0.01 1.08
C LEU A 99 -6.80 1.29 0.93
N LEU A 100 -8.13 1.23 1.04
CA LEU A 100 -8.99 2.42 1.06
C LEU A 100 -8.56 3.37 2.17
N HIS A 101 -8.37 2.84 3.38
CA HIS A 101 -7.89 3.59 4.53
C HIS A 101 -6.44 4.10 4.35
N TYR A 102 -5.54 3.27 3.82
CA TYR A 102 -4.14 3.66 3.55
C TYR A 102 -4.03 4.85 2.59
N TYR A 103 -4.86 4.87 1.54
CA TYR A 103 -4.89 5.98 0.56
C TYR A 103 -5.78 7.16 0.97
N GLY A 104 -6.45 7.09 2.12
CA GLY A 104 -7.38 8.13 2.57
C GLY A 104 -8.64 8.26 1.72
N TYR A 105 -9.07 7.16 1.10
CA TYR A 105 -10.28 7.11 0.30
C TYR A 105 -11.52 6.98 1.19
N ASN A 106 -12.48 7.89 0.99
CA ASN A 106 -13.72 7.98 1.74
C ASN A 106 -14.92 7.54 0.88
N PHE A 107 -14.83 6.37 0.25
CA PHE A 107 -15.91 5.79 -0.54
C PHE A 107 -15.97 4.28 -0.33
N GLN A 108 -17.14 3.68 -0.58
CA GLN A 108 -17.25 2.23 -0.72
C GLN A 108 -17.17 1.85 -2.19
N PRO A 109 -16.30 0.91 -2.59
CA PRO A 109 -16.21 0.48 -3.98
C PRO A 109 -17.56 0.00 -4.51
N VAL A 110 -17.88 0.35 -5.76
CA VAL A 110 -19.04 -0.18 -6.48
C VAL A 110 -18.72 -1.50 -7.19
N SER A 111 -17.44 -1.77 -7.43
CA SER A 111 -16.95 -3.02 -8.00
C SER A 111 -15.57 -3.36 -7.44
N ILE A 112 -15.31 -4.66 -7.27
CA ILE A 112 -14.02 -5.19 -6.86
C ILE A 112 -13.76 -6.46 -7.69
N THR A 113 -12.59 -6.54 -8.31
CA THR A 113 -12.10 -7.75 -8.97
C THR A 113 -10.79 -8.16 -8.32
N ALA A 114 -10.65 -9.45 -8.03
CA ALA A 114 -9.42 -10.06 -7.58
C ALA A 114 -8.95 -11.08 -8.62
N GLN A 115 -7.73 -10.89 -9.11
CA GLN A 115 -7.06 -11.83 -10.01
C GLN A 115 -5.85 -12.40 -9.30
N LYS A 116 -5.78 -13.72 -9.17
CA LYS A 116 -4.58 -14.39 -8.66
C LYS A 116 -3.53 -14.46 -9.75
N ASN A 117 -2.29 -14.20 -9.37
CA ASN A 117 -1.14 -14.35 -10.23
C ASN A 117 -0.20 -15.40 -9.64
N GLY A 118 0.22 -16.33 -10.47
CA GLY A 118 1.29 -17.26 -10.12
C GLY A 118 2.63 -16.54 -9.97
N LYS A 119 3.62 -17.28 -9.49
CA LYS A 119 5.00 -16.79 -9.34
C LYS A 119 5.58 -16.32 -10.67
N ASN A 120 6.49 -15.34 -10.59
CA ASN A 120 7.24 -14.79 -11.72
C ASN A 120 6.37 -14.16 -12.82
N HIS A 121 5.19 -13.65 -12.47
CA HIS A 121 4.41 -12.86 -13.42
C HIS A 121 5.04 -11.47 -13.62
N PRO A 122 4.93 -10.86 -14.81
CA PRO A 122 5.53 -9.56 -15.06
C PRO A 122 4.78 -8.46 -14.29
N VAL A 123 5.51 -7.40 -13.90
CA VAL A 123 4.94 -6.20 -13.26
C VAL A 123 4.12 -5.40 -14.26
N PHE A 124 4.59 -5.33 -15.52
CA PHE A 124 3.91 -4.67 -16.63
C PHE A 124 3.68 -5.63 -17.79
N PRO A 125 2.65 -5.43 -18.62
CA PRO A 125 2.35 -6.28 -19.77
C PRO A 125 3.24 -5.94 -20.99
N PHE A 126 4.51 -5.61 -20.79
CA PHE A 126 5.45 -5.19 -21.83
C PHE A 126 6.80 -5.88 -21.71
N ASP A 127 7.51 -6.00 -22.83
CA ASP A 127 8.83 -6.64 -22.88
C ASP A 127 9.86 -5.90 -22.02
N GLY A 128 10.72 -6.67 -21.34
CA GLY A 128 11.73 -6.14 -20.43
C GLY A 128 11.25 -5.92 -18.99
N SER A 129 9.95 -6.09 -18.71
CA SER A 129 9.42 -5.93 -17.35
C SER A 129 10.07 -6.88 -16.34
N MET A 130 10.35 -6.36 -15.15
CA MET A 130 10.68 -7.17 -13.99
C MET A 130 9.51 -8.06 -13.60
N VAL A 131 9.80 -9.13 -12.86
CA VAL A 131 8.78 -10.08 -12.40
C VAL A 131 8.55 -9.98 -10.90
N VAL A 132 7.30 -10.17 -10.48
CA VAL A 132 6.96 -10.44 -9.08
C VAL A 132 7.26 -11.91 -8.81
N ARG A 133 8.22 -12.18 -7.92
CA ARG A 133 8.72 -13.55 -7.68
C ARG A 133 7.77 -14.42 -6.88
N GLU A 134 6.97 -13.79 -6.01
CA GLU A 134 6.00 -14.48 -5.17
C GLU A 134 4.64 -14.62 -5.85
N GLU A 135 3.79 -15.48 -5.31
CA GLU A 135 2.37 -15.46 -5.64
C GLU A 135 1.76 -14.15 -5.19
N SER A 136 0.85 -13.61 -5.99
CA SER A 136 0.27 -12.30 -5.75
C SER A 136 -1.19 -12.25 -6.16
N VAL A 137 -1.86 -11.19 -5.75
CA VAL A 137 -3.21 -10.87 -6.18
C VAL A 137 -3.22 -9.44 -6.70
N THR A 138 -3.80 -9.26 -7.88
CA THR A 138 -4.13 -7.93 -8.40
C THR A 138 -5.58 -7.61 -8.06
N LEU A 139 -5.76 -6.63 -7.18
CA LEU A 139 -7.05 -6.04 -6.86
C LEU A 139 -7.32 -4.85 -7.76
N THR A 140 -8.48 -4.83 -8.38
CA THR A 140 -9.03 -3.67 -9.09
C THR A 140 -10.33 -3.29 -8.41
N PHE A 141 -10.39 -2.10 -7.81
CA PHE A 141 -11.59 -1.60 -7.16
C PHE A 141 -11.91 -0.18 -7.62
N SER A 142 -13.19 0.13 -7.78
CA SER A 142 -13.63 1.39 -8.39
C SER A 142 -14.71 2.08 -7.56
N SER A 143 -14.67 3.40 -7.51
CA SER A 143 -15.72 4.23 -6.89
C SER A 143 -16.93 4.43 -7.81
N ASP A 144 -16.73 4.43 -9.12
CA ASP A 144 -17.75 4.81 -10.11
C ASP A 144 -17.65 4.06 -11.46
N ASN A 145 -16.81 3.03 -11.54
CA ASN A 145 -16.46 2.29 -12.75
C ASN A 145 -15.79 3.12 -13.86
N THR A 146 -15.30 4.33 -13.56
CA THR A 146 -14.44 5.09 -14.46
C THR A 146 -12.98 4.74 -14.24
N MET A 147 -12.12 4.97 -15.23
CA MET A 147 -10.69 4.76 -15.08
C MET A 147 -10.06 5.69 -14.03
N ALA A 148 -10.60 6.91 -13.86
CA ALA A 148 -10.14 7.86 -12.86
C ALA A 148 -10.53 7.45 -11.43
N GLY A 149 -11.72 6.86 -11.27
CA GLY A 149 -12.22 6.32 -10.01
C GLY A 149 -11.72 4.91 -9.69
N THR A 150 -10.87 4.32 -10.53
CA THR A 150 -10.36 2.96 -10.36
C THR A 150 -8.98 2.97 -9.69
N THR A 151 -8.76 2.06 -8.76
CA THR A 151 -7.44 1.79 -8.18
C THR A 151 -7.07 0.34 -8.47
N ILE A 152 -5.86 0.14 -8.96
CA ILE A 152 -5.29 -1.18 -9.26
C ILE A 152 -4.07 -1.38 -8.36
N VAL A 153 -4.09 -2.40 -7.53
CA VAL A 153 -3.00 -2.72 -6.58
C VAL A 153 -2.64 -4.18 -6.74
N THR A 154 -1.34 -4.47 -6.78
CA THR A 154 -0.83 -5.84 -6.71
C THR A 154 -0.20 -6.03 -5.35
N TYR A 155 -0.58 -7.09 -4.65
CA TYR A 155 -0.03 -7.41 -3.35
C TYR A 155 0.34 -8.90 -3.24
N SER A 156 1.31 -9.20 -2.39
CA SER A 156 1.63 -10.55 -1.92
C SER A 156 1.36 -10.66 -0.41
N SER A 157 0.82 -11.80 0.00
CA SER A 157 0.60 -12.10 1.42
C SER A 157 1.91 -12.49 2.08
N ASN A 158 2.17 -11.96 3.28
CA ASN A 158 3.28 -12.40 4.12
C ASN A 158 2.88 -13.57 5.04
N HIS A 159 1.63 -14.06 4.95
CA HIS A 159 1.07 -15.13 5.79
C HIS A 159 1.18 -14.90 7.31
N ASN A 160 1.32 -13.64 7.72
CA ASN A 160 1.43 -13.22 9.12
C ASN A 160 0.46 -12.07 9.47
N GLY A 161 -0.60 -11.89 8.67
CA GLY A 161 -1.54 -10.78 8.79
C GLY A 161 -1.05 -9.46 8.20
N SER A 162 0.03 -9.47 7.41
CA SER A 162 0.50 -8.33 6.63
C SER A 162 0.64 -8.67 5.15
N ILE A 163 0.73 -7.63 4.32
CA ILE A 163 0.97 -7.73 2.88
C ILE A 163 2.12 -6.82 2.47
N ASN A 164 2.78 -7.18 1.38
CA ASN A 164 3.60 -6.23 0.63
C ASN A 164 2.85 -5.87 -0.66
N PHE A 165 2.76 -4.59 -1.01
CA PHE A 165 2.00 -4.17 -2.17
C PHE A 165 2.60 -2.97 -2.89
N TYR A 166 2.18 -2.78 -4.14
CA TYR A 166 2.42 -1.58 -4.91
C TYR A 166 1.17 -1.19 -5.72
N LYS A 167 1.00 0.11 -5.97
CA LYS A 167 -0.06 0.62 -6.85
C LYS A 167 0.37 0.48 -8.31
N ASN A 168 -0.43 -0.21 -9.11
CA ASN A 168 -0.20 -0.29 -10.55
C ASN A 168 -0.59 1.04 -11.22
N PRO A 169 0.09 1.43 -12.31
CA PRO A 169 -0.40 2.48 -13.19
C PRO A 169 -1.78 2.12 -13.76
N ASN A 170 -2.71 3.07 -13.74
CA ASN A 170 -4.00 2.90 -14.42
C ASN A 170 -3.87 2.99 -15.94
N HIS A 171 -2.82 3.68 -16.43
CA HIS A 171 -2.53 3.92 -17.84
C HIS A 171 -1.04 3.96 -18.09
N TYR A 172 -0.63 3.52 -19.28
CA TYR A 172 0.72 3.61 -19.81
C TYR A 172 0.69 4.56 -21.02
N GLN A 173 0.96 5.85 -20.78
CA GLN A 173 0.85 6.89 -21.83
C GLN A 173 2.17 7.12 -22.57
N ASP A 174 3.28 6.67 -22.01
CA ASP A 174 4.61 6.84 -22.59
C ASP A 174 4.89 5.75 -23.64
N GLU A 175 5.25 6.14 -24.86
CA GLU A 175 5.53 5.21 -25.97
C GLU A 175 6.75 4.31 -25.70
N HIS A 176 7.65 4.71 -24.79
CA HIS A 176 8.79 3.89 -24.40
C HIS A 176 8.36 2.55 -23.78
N TYR A 177 7.15 2.44 -23.22
CA TYR A 177 6.62 1.15 -22.77
C TYR A 177 6.51 0.11 -23.90
N LEU A 178 6.34 0.56 -25.14
CA LEU A 178 6.19 -0.31 -26.32
C LEU A 178 7.50 -0.50 -27.10
N THR A 179 8.47 0.39 -26.91
CA THR A 179 9.64 0.51 -27.81
C THR A 179 10.99 0.38 -27.11
N ASP A 180 11.05 0.53 -25.78
CA ASP A 180 12.29 0.50 -25.00
C ASP A 180 12.19 -0.48 -23.80
N PRO A 181 12.66 -1.73 -23.97
CA PRO A 181 12.67 -2.71 -22.88
C PRO A 181 13.54 -2.31 -21.68
N VAL A 182 14.55 -1.46 -21.86
CA VAL A 182 15.40 -0.99 -20.75
C VAL A 182 14.64 0.02 -19.90
N PHE A 183 13.85 0.90 -20.53
CA PHE A 183 12.91 1.77 -19.84
C PHE A 183 11.87 0.97 -19.05
N VAL A 184 11.23 -0.02 -19.68
CA VAL A 184 10.24 -0.90 -19.02
C VAL A 184 10.85 -1.62 -17.81
N LYS A 185 12.06 -2.16 -17.95
CA LYS A 185 12.78 -2.80 -16.85
C LYS A 185 12.99 -1.83 -15.70
N THR A 186 13.53 -0.65 -15.98
CA THR A 186 13.86 0.36 -14.97
C THR A 186 12.61 0.80 -14.20
N GLU A 187 11.51 1.05 -14.91
CA GLU A 187 10.29 1.54 -14.28
C GLU A 187 9.55 0.46 -13.48
N SER A 188 9.58 -0.80 -13.93
CA SER A 188 9.06 -1.93 -13.16
C SER A 188 9.91 -2.24 -11.93
N GLU A 189 11.23 -2.14 -12.03
CA GLU A 189 12.16 -2.24 -10.89
C GLU A 189 11.86 -1.15 -9.85
N ARG A 190 11.65 0.09 -10.30
CA ARG A 190 11.27 1.22 -9.43
C ARG A 190 9.95 0.99 -8.69
N LEU A 191 9.01 0.23 -9.25
CA LEU A 191 7.75 -0.13 -8.57
C LEU A 191 7.97 -1.18 -7.50
N LEU A 192 8.77 -2.21 -7.78
CA LEU A 192 9.12 -3.25 -6.82
C LEU A 192 9.93 -2.70 -5.64
N ASP A 193 10.89 -1.79 -5.91
CA ASP A 193 11.71 -1.16 -4.86
C ASP A 193 10.90 -0.26 -3.92
N ARG A 194 9.70 0.17 -4.34
CA ARG A 194 8.78 1.01 -3.56
C ARG A 194 7.63 0.22 -2.96
N MET A 195 7.71 -1.11 -2.93
CA MET A 195 6.71 -1.92 -2.26
C MET A 195 6.60 -1.51 -0.78
N VAL A 196 5.36 -1.40 -0.32
CA VAL A 196 5.04 -1.02 1.05
C VAL A 196 4.55 -2.25 1.78
N THR A 197 5.04 -2.46 3.00
CA THR A 197 4.51 -3.47 3.92
C THR A 197 3.50 -2.83 4.86
N ILE A 198 2.30 -3.41 4.95
CA ILE A 198 1.27 -2.97 5.91
C ILE A 198 0.60 -4.16 6.58
N ASN A 199 0.21 -3.98 7.84
CA ASN A 199 -0.64 -4.93 8.56
C ASN A 199 -2.09 -4.78 8.10
N ILE A 200 -2.82 -5.89 8.07
CA ILE A 200 -4.26 -5.95 7.81
C ILE A 200 -4.97 -6.04 9.17
N PRO A 201 -5.57 -4.94 9.66
CA PRO A 201 -6.25 -4.97 10.95
C PRO A 201 -7.63 -5.64 10.84
N LEU A 202 -8.05 -6.31 11.90
CA LEU A 202 -9.39 -6.87 12.03
C LEU A 202 -10.46 -5.80 12.37
N SER A 203 -10.03 -4.58 12.69
CA SER A 203 -10.94 -3.46 13.01
C SER A 203 -11.82 -3.00 11.84
N PHE A 204 -11.54 -3.50 10.63
CA PHE A 204 -12.33 -3.21 9.43
C PHE A 204 -13.26 -4.36 9.03
N ASP A 205 -13.46 -5.38 9.87
CA ASP A 205 -14.29 -6.55 9.53
C ASP A 205 -15.74 -6.17 9.18
N GLU A 206 -16.32 -5.18 9.84
CA GLU A 206 -17.66 -4.67 9.52
C GLU A 206 -17.72 -3.99 8.15
N GLN A 207 -16.70 -3.18 7.81
CA GLN A 207 -16.60 -2.53 6.50
C GLN A 207 -16.33 -3.57 5.40
N ALA A 208 -15.44 -4.53 5.68
CA ALA A 208 -15.14 -5.63 4.77
C ALA A 208 -16.41 -6.43 4.45
N ALA A 209 -17.28 -6.70 5.45
CA ALA A 209 -18.54 -7.39 5.24
C ALA A 209 -19.52 -6.64 4.33
N GLN A 210 -19.41 -5.31 4.22
CA GLN A 210 -20.25 -4.50 3.32
C GLN A 210 -19.83 -4.57 1.86
N ILE A 211 -18.56 -4.89 1.59
CA ILE A 211 -18.00 -4.92 0.23
C ILE A 211 -17.72 -6.33 -0.29
N ILE A 212 -17.65 -7.34 0.58
CA ILE A 212 -17.23 -8.70 0.23
C ILE A 212 -18.08 -9.35 -0.86
N SER A 213 -19.39 -9.03 -0.91
CA SER A 213 -20.32 -9.52 -1.94
C SER A 213 -20.07 -8.91 -3.33
N LYS A 214 -19.30 -7.82 -3.41
CA LYS A 214 -18.93 -7.13 -4.66
C LYS A 214 -17.68 -7.71 -5.30
N ILE A 215 -16.98 -8.62 -4.61
CA ILE A 215 -15.71 -9.20 -5.05
C ILE A 215 -15.97 -10.28 -6.11
N GLN A 216 -15.40 -10.08 -7.28
CA GLN A 216 -15.39 -11.06 -8.36
C GLN A 216 -14.01 -11.69 -8.48
N LEU A 217 -13.95 -13.01 -8.40
CA LEU A 217 -12.74 -13.79 -8.63
C LEU A 217 -12.56 -14.04 -10.12
N LYS A 218 -11.35 -13.80 -10.64
CA LYS A 218 -10.98 -14.09 -12.03
C LYS A 218 -9.86 -15.11 -12.13
#